data_AF-A0A4S2D9T9-F1
#
_entry.id   AF-A0A4S2D9T9-F1
#
_cell.length_a   1.000
_cell.length_b   1.000
_cell.length_c   1.000
_cell.angle_alpha   90.00
_cell.angle_beta   90.00
_cell.angle_gamma   90.00
#
_symmetry.space_group_name_H-M   'P 1'
#
loop_
_entity.id
_entity.type
_entity.pdbx_description
1 polymer ?
#
loop_
_entity_poly.entity_id
_entity_poly.type
_entity_poly.pdbx_seq_one_letter_code
_entity_poly.pdbx_strand_id
1 'polypeptide(L)'
;MKSLTWWYRVTGVVYVLLGLSWLPVVTMATVSQKIPDFDGAPGGTAVTGFADWMLVFSLDLLVLGAFLLVGSRRPMAWLPLLWLTIALGVVRGIADDVYMIARGYPPLPFLGFIILHAAIIAWGVLAWRGVRRQTGARLSPR
;
A
#
# COMPACT_ATOMS: atom_id res chain seq x y z
N MET A 1 17.69 -13.02 6.18
CA MET A 1 17.47 -12.34 4.87
C MET A 1 16.20 -12.79 4.13
N LYS A 2 15.90 -14.09 4.05
CA LYS A 2 14.74 -14.63 3.31
C LYS A 2 13.38 -13.95 3.63
N SER A 3 13.11 -13.69 4.90
CA SER A 3 11.86 -13.04 5.33
C SER A 3 11.70 -11.63 4.73
N LEU A 4 12.77 -10.83 4.71
CA LEU A 4 12.74 -9.49 4.12
C LEU A 4 12.55 -9.56 2.59
N THR A 5 13.24 -10.47 1.90
CA THR A 5 12.99 -10.71 0.46
C THR A 5 11.53 -11.04 0.18
N TRP A 6 10.91 -11.91 0.98
CA TRP A 6 9.51 -12.27 0.83
C TRP A 6 8.57 -11.11 1.15
N TRP A 7 8.90 -10.29 2.14
CA TRP A 7 8.15 -9.06 2.42
C TRP A 7 8.12 -8.14 1.19
N TYR A 8 9.27 -7.89 0.54
CA TYR A 8 9.33 -7.09 -0.70
C TYR A 8 8.49 -7.71 -1.82
N ARG A 9 8.54 -9.04 -2.00
CA ARG A 9 7.78 -9.74 -3.06
C ARG A 9 6.29 -9.67 -2.86
N VAL A 10 5.81 -10.12 -1.70
CA VAL A 10 4.38 -10.20 -1.41
C VAL A 10 3.78 -8.81 -1.36
N THR A 11 4.43 -7.88 -0.64
CA THR A 11 3.97 -6.49 -0.59
C THR A 11 3.98 -5.88 -1.99
N GLY A 12 5.05 -6.08 -2.78
CA GLY A 12 5.10 -5.62 -4.16
C GLY A 12 3.96 -6.14 -5.03
N VAL A 13 3.65 -7.44 -4.97
CA VAL A 13 2.49 -8.03 -5.67
C VAL A 13 1.19 -7.41 -5.20
N VAL A 14 0.97 -7.27 -3.89
CA VAL A 14 -0.24 -6.65 -3.32
C VAL A 14 -0.42 -5.23 -3.85
N TYR A 15 0.63 -4.40 -3.84
CA TYR A 15 0.57 -3.03 -4.36
C TYR A 15 0.30 -2.98 -5.86
N VAL A 16 0.89 -3.89 -6.66
CA VAL A 16 0.58 -3.99 -8.09
C VAL A 16 -0.88 -4.36 -8.32
N LEU A 17 -1.38 -5.39 -7.64
CA LEU A 17 -2.77 -5.82 -7.79
C LEU A 17 -3.76 -4.74 -7.34
N LEU A 18 -3.46 -4.04 -6.24
CA LEU A 18 -4.25 -2.89 -5.79
C LEU A 18 -4.24 -1.77 -6.84
N GLY A 19 -3.06 -1.39 -7.36
CA GLY A 19 -2.95 -0.38 -8.40
C GLY A 19 -3.73 -0.74 -9.66
N LEU A 20 -3.68 -1.99 -10.12
CA LEU A 20 -4.49 -2.46 -11.24
C LEU A 20 -5.99 -2.40 -10.94
N SER A 21 -6.39 -2.79 -9.72
CA SER A 21 -7.80 -2.79 -9.34
C SER A 21 -8.41 -1.39 -9.29
N TRP A 22 -7.62 -0.37 -8.99
CA TRP A 22 -8.07 1.02 -8.89
C TRP A 22 -7.97 1.80 -10.20
N LEU A 23 -7.47 1.21 -11.30
CA LEU A 23 -7.46 1.90 -12.59
C LEU A 23 -8.88 2.35 -12.95
N PRO A 24 -9.09 3.59 -13.43
CA PRO A 24 -10.43 4.09 -13.71
C PRO A 24 -11.19 3.20 -14.71
N VAL A 25 -10.48 2.67 -15.71
CA VAL A 25 -11.06 1.77 -16.72
C VAL A 25 -11.63 0.48 -16.10
N VAL A 26 -11.10 0.08 -14.94
CA VAL A 26 -11.51 -1.13 -14.21
C VAL A 26 -12.62 -0.79 -13.20
N THR A 27 -12.41 0.24 -12.38
CA THR A 27 -13.28 0.51 -11.24
C THR A 27 -14.46 1.43 -11.57
N MET A 28 -14.36 2.35 -12.54
CA MET A 28 -15.48 3.25 -12.85
C MET A 28 -16.72 2.49 -13.33
N ALA A 29 -16.55 1.35 -14.01
CA ALA A 29 -17.65 0.47 -14.41
C ALA A 29 -18.42 -0.13 -13.21
N THR A 30 -17.82 -0.15 -12.02
CA THR A 30 -18.38 -0.74 -10.79
C THR A 30 -18.39 0.25 -9.61
N VAL A 31 -18.20 1.55 -9.88
CA VAL A 31 -18.00 2.55 -8.82
C VAL A 31 -19.22 2.64 -7.90
N SER A 32 -20.43 2.57 -8.44
CA SER A 32 -21.68 2.58 -7.69
C SER A 32 -21.88 1.34 -6.80
N GLN A 33 -21.20 0.23 -7.12
CA GLN A 33 -21.21 -0.98 -6.27
C GLN A 33 -20.19 -0.89 -5.14
N LYS A 34 -19.08 -0.17 -5.37
CA LYS A 34 -17.96 -0.03 -4.42
C LYS A 34 -18.16 1.15 -3.47
N ILE A 35 -18.83 2.19 -3.93
CA ILE A 35 -19.13 3.41 -3.20
C ILE A 35 -20.65 3.59 -3.27
N PRO A 36 -21.39 2.99 -2.32
CA PRO A 36 -22.81 3.26 -2.17
C PRO A 36 -23.01 4.77 -2.05
N ASP A 37 -24.06 5.28 -2.71
CA ASP A 37 -24.46 6.70 -2.69
C ASP A 37 -23.44 7.68 -3.31
N PHE A 38 -22.60 7.23 -4.24
CA PHE A 38 -21.79 8.14 -5.05
C PHE A 38 -22.69 9.13 -5.83
N ASP A 39 -22.65 10.40 -5.44
CA ASP A 39 -23.59 11.46 -5.83
C ASP A 39 -23.16 12.26 -7.08
N GLY A 40 -22.09 11.81 -7.75
CA GLY A 40 -21.61 12.42 -8.98
C GLY A 40 -22.50 12.11 -10.18
N ALA A 41 -23.02 13.16 -10.84
CA ALA A 41 -23.76 13.01 -12.09
C ALA A 41 -22.88 12.37 -13.19
N PRO A 42 -23.34 11.35 -13.93
CA PRO A 42 -22.58 10.74 -15.01
C PRO A 42 -22.06 11.78 -16.01
N GLY A 43 -20.76 11.77 -16.29
CA GLY A 43 -20.10 12.74 -17.17
C GLY A 43 -19.88 14.14 -16.56
N GLY A 44 -20.28 14.36 -15.30
CA GLY A 44 -20.02 15.60 -14.57
C GLY A 44 -18.60 15.69 -14.03
N THR A 45 -18.15 16.91 -13.72
CA THR A 45 -16.79 17.21 -13.25
C THR A 45 -16.40 16.43 -12.00
N ALA A 46 -17.33 16.16 -11.08
CA ALA A 46 -17.06 15.36 -9.88
C ALA A 46 -16.64 13.92 -10.22
N VAL A 47 -17.32 13.29 -11.19
CA VAL A 47 -17.01 11.93 -11.63
C VAL A 47 -15.67 11.87 -12.35
N THR A 48 -15.41 12.84 -13.24
CA THR A 48 -14.13 12.96 -13.93
C THR A 48 -12.99 13.20 -12.96
N GLY A 49 -13.15 14.13 -12.01
CA GLY A 49 -12.14 14.42 -11.00
C GLY A 49 -11.85 13.23 -10.09
N PHE A 50 -12.87 12.45 -9.74
CA PHE A 50 -12.68 11.21 -9.00
C PHE A 50 -11.91 10.18 -9.82
N ALA A 51 -12.23 10.01 -11.10
CA ALA A 51 -11.49 9.13 -12.01
C ALA A 51 -10.02 9.57 -12.18
N ASP A 52 -9.75 10.87 -12.28
CA ASP A 52 -8.38 11.40 -12.38
C ASP A 52 -7.59 11.15 -11.10
N TRP A 53 -8.20 11.37 -9.94
CA TRP A 53 -7.60 11.04 -8.64
C TRP A 53 -7.29 9.54 -8.53
N MET A 54 -8.24 8.68 -8.94
CA MET A 54 -8.04 7.23 -8.98
C MET A 54 -6.89 6.82 -9.89
N LEU A 55 -6.74 7.47 -11.06
CA LEU A 55 -5.64 7.21 -11.98
C LEU A 55 -4.30 7.49 -11.30
N VAL A 56 -4.14 8.68 -10.72
CA VAL A 56 -2.91 9.08 -10.03
C VAL A 56 -2.61 8.13 -8.88
N PHE A 57 -3.62 7.80 -8.07
CA PHE A 57 -3.48 6.84 -6.97
C PHE A 57 -3.04 5.46 -7.47
N SER A 58 -3.63 4.97 -8.54
CA SER A 58 -3.28 3.68 -9.16
C SER A 58 -1.83 3.66 -9.65
N LEU A 59 -1.39 4.73 -10.31
CA LEU A 59 -0.02 4.86 -10.80
C LEU A 59 1.00 4.87 -9.66
N ASP A 60 0.73 5.59 -8.56
CA ASP A 60 1.56 5.58 -7.36
C ASP A 60 1.73 4.15 -6.81
N LEU A 61 0.63 3.39 -6.72
CA LEU A 61 0.64 2.02 -6.21
C LEU A 61 1.42 1.08 -7.15
N LEU A 62 1.21 1.19 -8.47
CA LEU A 62 1.90 0.38 -9.47
C LEU A 62 3.41 0.63 -9.45
N VAL A 63 3.83 1.90 -9.40
CA VAL A 63 5.23 2.29 -9.31
C VAL A 63 5.85 1.74 -8.03
N LEU A 64 5.23 1.98 -6.87
CA LEU A 64 5.73 1.45 -5.60
C LEU A 64 5.85 -0.08 -5.61
N GLY A 65 4.81 -0.77 -6.10
CA GLY A 65 4.79 -2.22 -6.23
C GLY A 65 5.91 -2.73 -7.14
N ALA A 66 6.12 -2.12 -8.30
CA ALA A 66 7.21 -2.48 -9.22
C ALA A 66 8.58 -2.31 -8.57
N PHE A 67 8.82 -1.19 -7.90
CA PHE A 67 10.08 -0.93 -7.19
C PHE A 67 10.30 -1.92 -6.04
N LEU A 68 9.24 -2.32 -5.32
CA LEU A 68 9.34 -3.36 -4.29
C LEU A 68 9.74 -4.72 -4.90
N LEU A 69 9.14 -5.10 -6.02
CA LEU A 69 9.49 -6.32 -6.74
C LEU A 69 10.95 -6.31 -7.24
N VAL A 70 11.43 -5.17 -7.76
CA VAL A 70 12.83 -4.97 -8.13
C VAL A 70 13.74 -5.07 -6.92
N GLY A 71 13.42 -4.33 -5.85
CA GLY A 71 14.16 -4.31 -4.59
C GLY A 71 14.27 -5.67 -3.92
N SER A 72 13.31 -6.58 -4.16
CA SER A 72 13.33 -7.95 -3.64
C SER A 72 14.58 -8.75 -4.01
N ARG A 73 15.26 -8.40 -5.12
CA ARG A 73 16.51 -9.04 -5.57
C ARG A 73 17.71 -8.65 -4.71
N ARG A 74 17.69 -7.45 -4.10
CA ARG A 74 18.78 -6.91 -3.27
C ARG A 74 18.20 -6.12 -2.08
N PRO A 75 17.41 -6.75 -1.20
CA PRO A 75 16.57 -6.04 -0.23
C PRO A 75 17.35 -5.15 0.74
N MET A 76 18.61 -5.49 1.03
CA MET A 76 19.47 -4.67 1.90
C MET A 76 19.90 -3.35 1.28
N ALA A 77 20.13 -3.31 -0.04
CA ALA A 77 20.47 -2.08 -0.75
C ALA A 77 19.25 -1.15 -0.90
N TRP A 78 18.05 -1.69 -0.70
CA TRP A 78 16.77 -0.99 -0.89
C TRP A 78 16.06 -0.69 0.43
N LEU A 79 16.73 -0.77 1.58
CA LEU A 79 16.13 -0.49 2.89
C LEU A 79 15.38 0.85 2.99
N PRO A 80 15.81 1.95 2.35
CA PRO A 80 15.01 3.18 2.30
C PRO A 80 13.61 2.94 1.73
N LEU A 81 13.45 2.05 0.74
CA LEU A 81 12.16 1.70 0.16
C LEU A 81 11.25 0.97 1.15
N LEU A 82 11.78 0.08 2.00
CA LEU A 82 11.02 -0.55 3.09
C LEU A 82 10.43 0.52 4.01
N TRP A 83 11.27 1.49 4.44
CA TRP A 83 10.84 2.53 5.37
C TRP A 83 9.89 3.53 4.72
N LEU A 84 10.09 3.85 3.44
CA LEU A 84 9.15 4.64 2.67
C LEU A 84 7.78 3.96 2.61
N THR A 85 7.72 2.66 2.28
CA THR A 85 6.45 1.91 2.27
C THR A 85 5.80 1.89 3.65
N ILE A 86 6.57 1.74 4.72
CA ILE A 86 6.04 1.81 6.10
C ILE A 86 5.48 3.21 6.39
N ALA A 87 6.21 4.28 6.06
CA ALA A 87 5.77 5.64 6.28
C ALA A 87 4.49 5.95 5.49
N LEU A 88 4.42 5.51 4.23
CA LEU A 88 3.20 5.62 3.41
C LEU A 88 2.05 4.83 4.03
N GLY A 89 2.29 3.61 4.54
CA GLY A 89 1.27 2.82 5.22
C GLY A 89 0.75 3.47 6.51
N VAL A 90 1.60 4.19 7.25
CA VAL A 90 1.20 4.94 8.45
C VAL A 90 0.39 6.18 8.07
N VAL A 91 0.91 7.00 7.15
CA VAL A 91 0.33 8.31 6.82
C VAL A 91 -0.87 8.17 5.87
N ARG A 92 -0.67 7.59 4.69
CA ARG A 92 -1.70 7.47 3.66
C ARG A 92 -2.58 6.23 3.83
N GLY A 93 -2.10 5.22 4.55
CA GLY A 93 -2.93 4.05 4.89
C GLY A 93 -3.75 4.33 6.13
N ILE A 94 -3.11 4.24 7.30
CA ILE A 94 -3.83 4.25 8.58
C ILE A 94 -4.38 5.64 8.93
N ALA A 95 -3.58 6.70 8.87
CA ALA A 95 -4.03 8.03 9.32
C ALA A 95 -5.11 8.63 8.40
N ASP A 96 -4.98 8.43 7.08
CA ASP A 96 -6.02 8.82 6.11
C ASP A 96 -7.31 8.04 6.33
N ASP A 97 -7.26 6.72 6.49
CA ASP A 97 -8.43 5.89 6.77
C ASP A 97 -9.16 6.33 8.06
N VAL A 98 -8.41 6.62 9.12
CA VAL A 98 -8.97 7.16 10.39
C VAL A 98 -9.60 8.53 10.16
N TYR A 99 -8.97 9.39 9.37
CA TYR A 99 -9.53 10.69 9.01
C TYR A 99 -10.85 10.54 8.24
N MET A 100 -10.93 9.64 7.26
CA MET A 100 -12.16 9.38 6.50
C MET A 100 -13.28 8.87 7.40
N ILE A 101 -13.00 7.95 8.31
CA ILE A 101 -13.97 7.50 9.32
C ILE A 101 -14.45 8.69 10.16
N ALA A 102 -13.54 9.54 10.63
CA ALA A 102 -13.88 10.73 11.42
C ALA A 102 -14.70 11.78 10.65
N ARG A 103 -14.58 11.80 9.32
CA ARG A 103 -15.39 12.65 8.42
C ARG A 103 -16.80 12.09 8.16
N GLY A 104 -17.12 10.91 8.68
CA GLY A 104 -18.45 10.30 8.57
C GLY A 104 -18.60 9.28 7.45
N TYR A 105 -17.51 8.86 6.81
CA TYR A 105 -17.58 7.78 5.82
C TYR A 105 -17.85 6.42 6.49
N PRO A 106 -18.54 5.48 5.80
CA PRO A 106 -18.84 4.16 6.35
C PRO A 106 -17.55 3.44 6.77
N PRO A 107 -17.41 2.96 8.03
CA PRO A 107 -16.10 2.58 8.56
C PRO A 107 -15.57 1.24 8.06
N LEU A 108 -16.44 0.34 7.59
CA LEU A 108 -16.08 -1.05 7.32
C LEU A 108 -14.96 -1.21 6.26
N PRO A 109 -14.99 -0.53 5.10
CA PRO A 109 -13.90 -0.62 4.12
C PRO A 109 -12.56 -0.11 4.67
N PHE A 110 -12.58 1.02 5.37
CA PHE A 110 -11.39 1.64 5.96
C PHE A 110 -10.78 0.76 7.05
N LEU A 111 -11.57 0.12 7.91
CA LEU A 111 -11.07 -0.83 8.90
C LEU A 111 -10.32 -2.00 8.24
N GLY A 112 -10.83 -2.49 7.10
CA GLY A 112 -10.15 -3.53 6.32
C GLY A 112 -8.77 -3.09 5.81
N PHE A 113 -8.67 -1.87 5.29
CA PHE A 113 -7.39 -1.30 4.83
C PHE A 113 -6.43 -0.98 5.98
N ILE A 114 -6.92 -0.44 7.11
CA ILE A 114 -6.11 -0.26 8.33
C ILE A 114 -5.46 -1.58 8.75
N ILE A 115 -6.22 -2.68 8.77
CA ILE A 115 -5.69 -4.01 9.12
C ILE A 115 -4.62 -4.46 8.11
N LEU A 116 -4.88 -4.28 6.81
CA LEU A 116 -3.90 -4.60 5.75
C LEU A 116 -2.59 -3.81 5.94
N HIS A 117 -2.69 -2.50 6.16
CA HIS A 117 -1.53 -1.64 6.38
C HIS A 117 -0.77 -2.02 7.65
N ALA A 118 -1.47 -2.26 8.76
CA ALA A 118 -0.87 -2.71 10.01
C ALA A 118 -0.11 -4.03 9.84
N ALA A 119 -0.67 -4.99 9.08
CA ALA A 119 -0.01 -6.25 8.78
C ALA A 119 1.26 -6.08 7.94
N ILE A 120 1.21 -5.26 6.88
CA ILE A 120 2.38 -4.94 6.04
C ILE A 120 3.48 -4.28 6.87
N ILE A 121 3.13 -3.30 7.72
CA ILE A 121 4.08 -2.58 8.58
C ILE A 121 4.69 -3.53 9.60
N ALA A 122 3.87 -4.27 10.34
CA ALA A 122 4.33 -5.18 11.38
C ALA A 122 5.27 -6.24 10.80
N TRP A 123 4.88 -6.88 9.69
CA TRP A 123 5.74 -7.86 9.02
C TRP A 123 7.04 -7.24 8.52
N GLY A 124 7.01 -6.03 7.94
CA GLY A 124 8.21 -5.33 7.45
C GLY A 124 9.20 -5.05 8.57
N VAL A 125 8.71 -4.53 9.70
CA VAL A 125 9.53 -4.24 10.89
C VAL A 125 10.11 -5.53 11.48
N LEU A 126 9.32 -6.60 11.59
CA LEU A 126 9.78 -7.89 12.11
C LEU A 126 10.83 -8.53 11.19
N ALA A 127 10.59 -8.51 9.87
CA ALA A 127 11.53 -9.02 8.88
C ALA A 127 12.87 -8.27 8.95
N TRP A 128 12.83 -6.93 9.04
CA TRP A 128 14.02 -6.10 9.22
C TRP A 128 14.76 -6.41 10.53
N ARG A 129 14.06 -6.45 11.66
CA ARG A 129 14.65 -6.78 12.96
C ARG A 129 15.34 -8.15 12.93
N GLY A 130 14.73 -9.14 12.28
CA GLY A 130 15.31 -10.47 12.09
C GLY A 130 16.61 -10.43 11.29
N VAL A 131 16.66 -9.68 10.18
CA VAL A 131 17.89 -9.52 9.39
C VAL A 131 18.97 -8.78 10.16
N ARG A 132 18.62 -7.68 10.84
CA ARG A 132 19.58 -6.87 11.62
C ARG A 132 20.26 -7.70 12.71
N ARG A 133 19.52 -8.55 13.42
CA ARG A 133 20.09 -9.47 14.42
C ARG A 133 21.05 -10.49 13.80
N GLN A 134 20.70 -11.06 12.64
CA GLN A 134 21.56 -12.02 11.94
C GLN A 134 22.86 -11.38 11.45
N THR A 135 22.80 -10.16 10.93
CA THR A 135 23.99 -9.44 10.47
C THR A 135 24.87 -9.00 11.64
N GLY A 136 24.28 -8.48 12.73
CA GLY A 136 25.02 -8.10 13.94
C GLY A 136 25.71 -9.29 14.62
N ALA A 137 25.05 -10.44 14.69
CA ALA A 137 25.63 -11.67 15.24
C ALA A 137 26.80 -12.23 14.42
N ARG A 138 26.90 -11.91 13.12
CA ARG A 138 28.03 -12.32 12.27
C ARG A 138 29.27 -11.43 12.40
N LEU A 139 29.12 -10.22 12.96
CA LEU A 139 30.21 -9.25 13.11
C LEU A 139 30.86 -9.28 14.50
N SER A 140 30.28 -10.02 15.45
CA SER A 140 30.88 -10.31 16.75
C SER A 140 31.80 -11.54 16.58
N PRO A 141 33.13 -11.40 16.68
CA PRO A 141 33.99 -12.57 16.81
C PRO A 141 33.64 -13.26 18.13
N ARG A 142 33.51 -14.59 18.09
CA ARG A 142 33.57 -15.40 19.31
C ARG A 142 35.01 -15.52 19.75
#